data_AF-A0AB39W2V9-F1
#
_entry.id   AF-A0AB39W2V9-F1
#
_cell.length_a   1.000
_cell.length_b   1.000
_cell.length_c   1.000
_cell.angle_alpha   90.00
_cell.angle_beta   90.00
_cell.angle_gamma   90.00
#
_symmetry.space_group_name_H-M   'P 1'
#
loop_
_entity.id
_entity.type
_entity.pdbx_description
1 polymer ?
#
loop_
_entity_poly.entity_id
_entity_poly.type
_entity_poly.pdbx_seq_one_letter_code
_entity_poly.pdbx_strand_id
1 'polypeptide(L)'
;MNNIKIRLAYRLVIDSASTFIWDKYVHEDTFKEYFMQHQQFNSKENPKNTFRELLSENEKANQLHYLVGIAASNYVDQLKGNFHRVTDVLGNQYFPFTNYQLDIINTDCTDIVKHKIGITFYSPVLAYLGMVEKNYLVSKNSTDCNEFDTIMFPAQPNLAICFYKEE
;
A
#
# COMPACT_ATOMS: atom_id res chain seq x y z
N MET A 1 -19.09 -6.35 26.22
CA MET A 1 -18.55 -5.28 25.35
C MET A 1 -18.35 -5.93 23.99
N ASN A 2 -18.96 -5.44 22.91
CA ASN A 2 -18.74 -6.03 21.59
C ASN A 2 -17.26 -5.90 21.25
N ASN A 3 -16.60 -7.01 20.92
CA ASN A 3 -15.17 -7.00 20.60
C ASN A 3 -15.03 -6.78 19.10
N ILE A 4 -14.94 -5.50 18.71
CA ILE A 4 -14.79 -5.12 17.31
C ILE A 4 -13.30 -5.20 16.94
N LYS A 5 -13.00 -5.97 15.90
CA LYS A 5 -11.66 -6.13 15.33
C LYS A 5 -11.61 -5.51 13.95
N ILE A 6 -10.62 -4.65 13.71
CA ILE A 6 -10.42 -3.97 12.42
C ILE A 6 -9.00 -4.18 11.89
N ARG A 7 -8.81 -3.90 10.60
CA ARG A 7 -7.49 -3.57 10.04
C ARG A 7 -7.56 -2.22 9.36
N LEU A 8 -6.54 -1.41 9.58
CA LEU A 8 -6.32 -0.18 8.86
C LEU A 8 -5.46 -0.46 7.64
N ALA A 9 -5.73 0.25 6.55
CA ALA A 9 -4.92 0.28 5.35
C ALA A 9 -4.48 1.72 5.08
N TYR A 10 -3.21 1.92 4.79
CA TYR A 10 -2.68 3.20 4.33
C TYR A 10 -2.15 3.07 2.90
N ARG A 11 -2.65 3.90 1.98
CA ARG A 11 -2.22 3.91 0.58
C ARG A 11 -1.22 5.02 0.29
N LEU A 12 -0.01 4.63 -0.10
CA LEU A 12 0.98 5.52 -0.69
C LEU A 12 0.87 5.46 -2.21
N VAL A 13 0.81 6.62 -2.85
CA VAL A 13 0.87 6.74 -4.31
C VAL A 13 2.23 7.33 -4.68
N ILE A 14 2.92 6.67 -5.60
CA ILE A 14 4.25 7.08 -6.08
C ILE A 14 4.16 7.33 -7.58
N ASP A 15 4.64 8.49 -8.00
CA ASP A 15 4.79 8.88 -9.40
C ASP A 15 6.01 9.81 -9.55
N SER A 16 6.19 10.37 -10.75
CA SER A 16 7.32 11.25 -11.06
C SER A 16 7.37 12.53 -10.21
N ALA A 17 6.27 12.92 -9.55
CA ALA A 17 6.24 14.09 -8.68
C ALA A 17 6.70 13.77 -7.24
N SER A 18 6.92 12.49 -6.90
CA SER A 18 7.39 12.08 -5.57
C SER A 18 8.77 12.65 -5.26
N THR A 19 8.88 13.31 -4.11
CA THR A 19 10.09 14.04 -3.70
C THR A 19 11.01 13.24 -2.78
N PHE A 20 10.47 12.29 -2.02
CA PHE A 20 11.24 11.46 -1.11
C PHE A 20 12.17 10.51 -1.87
N ILE A 21 13.41 10.38 -1.41
CA ILE A 21 14.42 9.53 -2.06
C ILE A 21 13.99 8.06 -2.14
N TRP A 22 13.35 7.55 -1.09
CA TRP A 22 12.79 6.19 -1.07
C TRP A 22 11.74 6.00 -2.16
N ASP A 23 10.84 7.00 -2.36
CA ASP A 23 9.80 6.91 -3.38
C ASP A 23 10.41 6.88 -4.78
N LYS A 24 11.44 7.69 -5.03
CA LYS A 24 12.13 7.75 -6.32
C LYS A 24 12.78 6.42 -6.68
N TYR A 25 13.47 5.79 -5.72
CA TYR A 25 14.10 4.49 -5.98
C TYR A 25 13.07 3.39 -6.21
N VAL A 26 11.99 3.37 -5.43
CA VAL A 26 10.89 2.43 -5.68
C VAL A 26 10.29 2.66 -7.06
N HIS A 27 10.01 3.91 -7.44
CA HIS A 27 9.46 4.29 -8.75
C HIS A 27 10.33 3.84 -9.92
N GLU A 28 11.64 4.11 -9.85
CA GLU A 28 12.59 3.76 -10.89
C GLU A 28 12.71 2.24 -11.07
N ASP A 29 12.78 1.50 -9.97
CA ASP A 29 12.97 0.04 -10.04
C ASP A 29 11.69 -0.69 -10.43
N THR A 30 10.52 -0.24 -9.97
CA THR A 30 9.24 -0.79 -10.43
C THR A 30 8.98 -0.48 -11.90
N PHE A 31 9.46 0.66 -12.41
CA PHE A 31 9.38 0.96 -13.83
C PHE A 31 10.27 0.03 -14.67
N LYS A 32 11.52 -0.19 -14.25
CA LYS A 32 12.44 -1.15 -14.92
C LYS A 32 11.83 -2.56 -14.92
N GLU A 33 11.29 -2.99 -13.79
CA GLU A 33 10.64 -4.29 -13.67
C GLU A 33 9.44 -4.39 -14.60
N TYR A 34 8.58 -3.37 -14.65
CA TYR A 34 7.47 -3.32 -15.61
C TYR A 34 7.97 -3.42 -17.06
N PHE A 35 9.02 -2.67 -17.42
CA PHE A 35 9.61 -2.69 -18.75
C PHE A 35 10.12 -4.09 -19.15
N MET A 36 10.64 -4.88 -18.21
CA MET A 36 11.05 -6.26 -18.50
C MET A 36 9.86 -7.20 -18.58
N GLN A 37 8.96 -7.16 -17.58
CA GLN A 37 7.88 -8.13 -17.43
C GLN A 37 6.76 -7.95 -18.47
N HIS A 38 6.44 -6.71 -18.87
CA HIS A 38 5.32 -6.46 -19.79
C HIS A 38 5.53 -7.15 -21.15
N GLN A 39 6.78 -7.34 -21.59
CA GLN A 39 7.13 -7.98 -22.86
C GLN A 39 6.62 -9.43 -22.95
N GLN A 40 6.48 -10.12 -21.83
CA GLN A 40 5.95 -11.49 -21.78
C GLN A 40 4.46 -11.57 -22.10
N PHE A 41 3.74 -10.47 -21.88
CA PHE A 41 2.29 -10.37 -22.11
C PHE A 41 1.96 -9.63 -23.39
N ASN A 42 2.91 -8.87 -23.93
CA ASN A 42 2.71 -7.98 -25.06
C ASN A 42 2.82 -8.71 -26.41
N SER A 43 2.02 -8.28 -27.38
CA SER A 43 2.06 -8.84 -28.73
C SER A 43 3.30 -8.37 -29.47
N LYS A 44 3.95 -9.28 -30.22
CA LYS A 44 5.06 -8.92 -31.12
C LYS A 44 4.57 -8.24 -32.40
N GLU A 45 3.34 -8.53 -32.82
CA GLU A 45 2.76 -8.01 -34.06
C GLU A 45 2.06 -6.67 -33.86
N ASN A 46 1.41 -6.48 -32.69
CA ASN A 46 0.68 -5.26 -32.35
C ASN A 46 1.00 -4.81 -30.92
N PRO A 47 2.24 -4.36 -30.65
CA PRO A 47 2.67 -4.02 -29.30
C PRO A 47 1.86 -2.87 -28.71
N LYS A 48 1.50 -3.00 -27.43
CA LYS A 48 0.88 -1.96 -26.62
C LYS A 48 1.87 -1.30 -25.70
N ASN A 49 1.79 0.03 -25.61
CA ASN A 49 2.71 0.79 -24.77
C ASN A 49 2.17 0.93 -23.35
N THR A 50 0.86 1.11 -23.22
CA THR A 50 0.23 1.34 -21.91
C THR A 50 -0.21 0.04 -21.26
N PHE A 51 -0.15 0.00 -19.94
CA PHE A 51 -0.66 -1.15 -19.18
C PHE A 51 -2.15 -1.39 -19.40
N ARG A 52 -2.93 -0.32 -19.58
CA ARG A 52 -4.38 -0.41 -19.83
C ARG A 52 -4.69 -1.10 -21.16
N GLU A 53 -4.00 -0.71 -22.23
CA GLU A 53 -4.16 -1.36 -23.54
C GLU A 53 -3.72 -2.82 -23.47
N LEU A 54 -2.57 -3.08 -22.84
CA LEU A 54 -2.05 -4.43 -22.66
C LEU A 54 -3.03 -5.33 -21.91
N LEU A 55 -3.63 -4.83 -20.83
CA LEU A 55 -4.62 -5.56 -20.04
C LEU A 55 -5.91 -5.82 -20.82
N SER A 56 -6.31 -4.89 -21.69
CA SER A 56 -7.50 -5.06 -22.55
C SER A 56 -7.32 -6.12 -23.64
N GLU A 57 -6.09 -6.33 -24.10
CA GLU A 57 -5.76 -7.34 -25.11
C GLU A 57 -5.41 -8.69 -24.47
N ASN A 58 -4.80 -8.66 -23.29
CA ASN A 58 -4.36 -9.85 -22.57
C ASN A 58 -4.64 -9.71 -21.06
N GLU A 59 -5.76 -10.26 -20.59
CA GLU A 59 -6.17 -10.22 -19.18
C GLU A 59 -5.13 -10.83 -18.23
N LYS A 60 -4.27 -11.74 -18.71
CA LYS A 60 -3.18 -12.31 -17.90
C LYS A 60 -2.15 -11.26 -17.48
N ALA A 61 -2.08 -10.13 -18.18
CA ALA A 61 -1.25 -8.99 -17.80
C ALA A 61 -1.61 -8.43 -16.42
N ASN A 62 -2.78 -8.75 -15.85
CA ASN A 62 -3.12 -8.42 -14.46
C ASN A 62 -2.07 -8.93 -13.45
N GLN A 63 -1.33 -9.99 -13.78
CA GLN A 63 -0.21 -10.51 -12.98
C GLN A 63 0.94 -9.51 -12.83
N LEU A 64 1.04 -8.51 -13.71
CA LEU A 64 2.08 -7.47 -13.65
C LEU A 64 2.02 -6.68 -12.34
N HIS A 65 0.86 -6.53 -11.70
CA HIS A 65 0.77 -5.94 -10.37
C HIS A 65 1.67 -6.67 -9.36
N TYR A 66 1.61 -7.99 -9.36
CA TYR A 66 2.41 -8.83 -8.47
C TYR A 66 3.88 -8.84 -8.89
N LEU A 67 4.16 -9.08 -10.18
CA LEU A 67 5.53 -9.19 -10.70
C LEU A 67 6.32 -7.89 -10.48
N VAL A 68 5.71 -6.74 -10.79
CA VAL A 68 6.31 -5.43 -10.52
C VAL A 68 6.41 -5.16 -9.01
N GLY A 69 5.44 -5.65 -8.23
CA GLY A 69 5.46 -5.58 -6.77
C GLY A 69 6.70 -6.20 -6.13
N ILE A 70 7.26 -7.25 -6.73
CA ILE A 70 8.49 -7.90 -6.25
C ILE A 70 9.66 -6.91 -6.22
N ALA A 71 9.76 -5.98 -7.18
CA ALA A 71 10.83 -4.98 -7.21
C ALA A 71 10.77 -4.00 -6.02
N ALA A 72 9.59 -3.82 -5.40
CA ALA A 72 9.42 -2.96 -4.24
C ALA A 72 9.74 -3.67 -2.89
N SER A 73 9.92 -5.00 -2.87
CA SER A 73 10.01 -5.79 -1.63
C SER A 73 11.16 -5.36 -0.73
N ASN A 74 12.37 -5.28 -1.28
CA ASN A 74 13.58 -4.88 -0.54
C ASN A 74 13.43 -3.48 0.08
N TYR A 75 12.72 -2.57 -0.59
CA TYR A 75 12.45 -1.23 -0.09
C TYR A 75 11.45 -1.23 1.06
N VAL A 76 10.42 -2.07 0.97
CA VAL A 76 9.43 -2.23 2.04
C VAL A 76 10.07 -2.90 3.27
N ASP A 77 10.97 -3.87 3.08
CA ASP A 77 11.68 -4.54 4.18
C ASP A 77 12.54 -3.57 5.00
N GLN A 78 13.13 -2.55 4.35
CA GLN A 78 13.89 -1.49 5.04
C GLN A 78 13.04 -0.69 6.04
N LEU A 79 11.71 -0.65 5.85
CA LEU A 79 10.79 0.02 6.76
C LEU A 79 10.56 -0.77 8.06
N LYS A 80 11.01 -2.03 8.13
CA LYS A 80 10.93 -2.88 9.33
C LYS A 80 9.53 -2.91 9.97
N GLY A 81 8.51 -3.03 9.12
CA GLY A 81 7.10 -3.10 9.55
C GLY A 81 6.50 -1.81 10.08
N ASN A 82 7.16 -0.66 9.91
CA ASN A 82 6.68 0.64 10.37
C ASN A 82 6.75 1.70 9.27
N PHE A 83 5.61 2.31 8.93
CA PHE A 83 5.56 3.38 7.94
C PHE A 83 5.64 4.76 8.60
N HIS A 84 6.86 5.30 8.64
CA HIS A 84 7.23 6.49 9.43
C HIS A 84 6.54 7.81 9.02
N ARG A 85 5.90 7.87 7.85
CA ARG A 85 5.19 9.07 7.39
C ARG A 85 3.76 9.17 7.93
N VAL A 86 3.30 8.13 8.60
CA VAL A 86 2.00 8.12 9.29
C VAL A 86 2.29 7.87 10.76
N THR A 87 1.96 8.85 11.59
CA THR A 87 2.15 8.76 13.04
C THR A 87 0.82 8.73 13.76
N ASP A 88 0.85 8.28 15.01
CA ASP A 88 -0.20 8.56 15.96
C ASP A 88 -0.24 10.05 16.33
N VAL A 89 -1.25 10.46 17.11
CA VAL A 89 -1.42 11.86 17.54
C VAL A 89 -0.29 12.38 18.42
N LEU A 90 0.48 11.51 19.09
CA LEU A 90 1.63 11.91 19.92
C LEU A 90 2.94 11.97 19.13
N GLY A 91 2.97 11.43 17.91
CA GLY A 91 4.18 11.37 17.08
C GLY A 91 5.23 10.36 17.56
N ASN A 92 4.89 9.48 18.51
CA ASN A 92 5.82 8.50 19.08
C ASN A 92 5.57 7.08 18.58
N GLN A 93 4.45 6.83 17.89
CA GLN A 93 4.16 5.57 17.22
C GLN A 93 3.93 5.79 15.73
N TYR A 94 4.60 4.99 14.91
CA TYR A 94 4.40 4.95 13.47
C TYR A 94 3.30 3.95 13.10
N PHE A 95 2.74 4.09 11.91
CA PHE A 95 1.76 3.14 11.38
C PHE A 95 2.40 1.75 11.23
N PRO A 96 1.98 0.76 12.04
CA PRO A 96 2.52 -0.58 11.94
C PRO A 96 1.86 -1.28 10.76
N PHE A 97 2.64 -2.06 10.01
CA PHE A 97 2.10 -2.90 8.94
C PHE A 97 2.71 -4.30 9.00
N THR A 98 1.91 -5.31 8.65
CA THR A 98 2.33 -6.72 8.57
C THR A 98 2.30 -7.26 7.16
N ASN A 99 1.62 -6.57 6.25
CA ASN A 99 1.57 -6.92 4.84
C ASN A 99 1.44 -5.64 3.99
N TYR A 100 1.75 -5.76 2.71
CA TYR A 100 1.50 -4.72 1.72
C TYR A 100 1.01 -5.31 0.40
N GLN A 101 0.47 -4.46 -0.45
CA GLN A 101 0.13 -4.80 -1.83
C GLN A 101 0.56 -3.65 -2.73
N LEU A 102 1.27 -3.97 -3.80
CA LEU A 102 1.56 -3.03 -4.88
C LEU A 102 0.57 -3.25 -6.03
N ASP A 103 0.08 -2.15 -6.60
CA ASP A 103 -0.68 -2.13 -7.84
C ASP A 103 -0.18 -1.02 -8.78
N ILE A 104 -0.38 -1.25 -10.07
CA ILE A 104 -0.02 -0.33 -11.15
C ILE A 104 -1.27 0.51 -11.39
N ILE A 105 -1.20 1.79 -11.08
CA ILE A 105 -2.31 2.73 -11.31
C ILE A 105 -2.32 3.14 -12.79
N ASN A 106 -1.14 3.47 -13.32
CA ASN A 106 -0.93 3.79 -14.72
C ASN A 106 0.52 3.58 -15.09
N THR A 107 0.81 3.22 -16.33
CA THR A 107 2.18 3.21 -16.84
C THR A 107 2.19 3.12 -18.36
N ASP A 108 3.27 3.60 -18.95
CA ASP A 108 3.61 3.54 -20.36
C ASP A 108 5.06 3.08 -20.45
N CYS A 109 5.35 1.98 -21.14
CA CYS A 109 6.70 1.43 -21.20
C CYS A 109 7.72 2.35 -21.88
N THR A 110 7.26 3.39 -22.58
CA THR A 110 8.12 4.35 -23.29
C THR A 110 8.43 5.60 -22.45
N ASP A 111 7.71 5.84 -21.36
CA ASP A 111 7.79 7.08 -20.59
C ASP A 111 7.60 6.84 -19.09
N ILE A 112 8.71 6.88 -18.36
CA ILE A 112 8.75 6.74 -16.90
C ILE A 112 7.92 7.81 -16.18
N VAL A 113 7.71 8.99 -16.75
CA VAL A 113 6.91 10.06 -16.14
C VAL A 113 5.46 9.61 -15.97
N LYS A 114 4.97 8.75 -16.86
CA LYS A 114 3.61 8.18 -16.80
C LYS A 114 3.51 6.99 -15.85
N HIS A 115 4.63 6.47 -15.35
CA HIS A 115 4.63 5.37 -14.39
C HIS A 115 4.09 5.87 -13.05
N LYS A 116 3.04 5.22 -12.57
CA LYS A 116 2.33 5.54 -11.35
C LYS A 116 1.87 4.26 -10.68
N ILE A 117 2.29 4.08 -9.43
CA ILE A 117 2.01 2.88 -8.64
C ILE A 117 1.36 3.26 -7.33
N GLY A 118 0.60 2.32 -6.78
CA GLY A 118 0.09 2.37 -5.42
C GLY A 118 0.74 1.29 -4.57
N ILE A 119 1.14 1.64 -3.35
CA ILE A 119 1.53 0.69 -2.31
C ILE A 119 0.55 0.86 -1.16
N THR A 120 -0.20 -0.20 -0.86
CA THR A 120 -1.15 -0.22 0.25
C THR A 120 -0.55 -1.04 1.39
N PHE A 121 -0.27 -0.40 2.51
CA PHE A 121 0.23 -1.03 3.73
C PHE A 121 -0.95 -1.42 4.62
N TYR A 122 -0.95 -2.64 5.13
CA TYR A 122 -2.02 -3.16 5.97
C TYR A 122 -1.53 -3.37 7.40
N SER A 123 -2.25 -2.80 8.36
CA SER A 123 -1.99 -3.00 9.78
C SER A 123 -2.19 -4.46 10.20
N PRO A 124 -1.64 -4.87 11.36
CA PRO A 124 -2.14 -6.03 12.07
C PRO A 124 -3.63 -5.86 12.41
N VAL A 125 -4.28 -6.93 12.87
CA VAL A 125 -5.63 -6.82 13.44
C VAL A 125 -5.54 -6.02 14.73
N LEU A 126 -6.40 -5.02 14.87
CA LEU A 126 -6.49 -4.10 15.99
C LEU A 126 -7.86 -4.21 16.65
N ALA A 127 -7.92 -4.07 17.97
CA ALA A 127 -9.18 -3.81 18.64
C ALA A 127 -9.62 -2.37 18.33
N TYR A 128 -10.86 -2.21 17.88
CA TYR A 128 -11.47 -0.91 17.60
C TYR A 128 -12.27 -0.46 18.80
N LEU A 129 -11.86 0.67 19.38
CA LEU A 129 -12.49 1.23 20.58
C LEU A 129 -13.38 2.43 20.25
N GLY A 130 -13.47 2.82 18.98
CA GLY A 130 -14.28 3.91 18.48
C GLY A 130 -13.47 5.05 17.86
N MET A 131 -14.11 6.20 17.77
CA MET A 131 -13.50 7.45 17.30
C MET A 131 -13.54 8.47 18.43
N VAL A 132 -12.42 9.14 18.67
CA VAL A 132 -12.35 10.32 19.55
C VAL A 132 -11.97 11.50 18.69
N GLU A 133 -12.90 12.46 18.59
CA GLU A 133 -12.88 13.54 17.60
C GLU A 133 -12.78 13.00 16.16
N LYS A 134 -11.59 13.09 15.55
CA LYS A 134 -11.28 12.60 14.19
C LYS A 134 -10.17 11.56 14.21
N ASN A 135 -9.97 10.87 15.32
CA ASN A 135 -8.91 9.89 15.46
C ASN A 135 -9.51 8.51 15.72
N TYR A 136 -9.02 7.51 14.99
CA TYR A 136 -9.29 6.12 15.25
C TYR A 136 -8.63 5.74 16.57
N LEU A 137 -9.44 5.40 17.58
CA LEU A 137 -8.95 4.87 18.84
C LEU A 137 -8.85 3.35 18.72
N VAL A 138 -7.63 2.84 18.72
CA VAL A 138 -7.34 1.42 18.49
C VAL A 138 -6.39 0.89 19.54
N SER A 139 -6.38 -0.43 19.73
CA SER A 139 -5.44 -1.13 20.59
C SER A 139 -4.82 -2.32 19.87
N LYS A 140 -3.55 -2.58 20.14
CA LYS A 140 -2.86 -3.81 19.70
C LYS A 140 -3.30 -5.03 20.51
N ASN A 141 -3.75 -4.81 21.74
CA ASN A 141 -4.26 -5.85 22.62
C ASN A 141 -5.69 -6.21 22.15
N SER A 142 -5.88 -7.46 21.72
CA SER A 142 -7.11 -7.95 21.06
C SER A 142 -7.86 -9.01 21.88
N THR A 143 -7.41 -9.28 23.10
CA THR A 143 -7.93 -10.33 23.99
C THR A 143 -8.41 -9.76 25.32
N ASP A 144 -9.62 -10.18 25.73
CA ASP A 144 -10.32 -10.12 27.02
C ASP A 144 -9.61 -9.46 28.22
N CYS A 145 -9.21 -8.19 28.06
CA CYS A 145 -8.71 -7.36 29.15
C CYS A 145 -9.64 -6.15 29.30
N ASN A 146 -9.92 -5.76 30.54
CA ASN A 146 -10.61 -4.51 30.86
C ASN A 146 -9.69 -3.27 30.71
N GLU A 147 -8.45 -3.48 30.26
CA GLU A 147 -7.40 -2.47 30.13
C GLU A 147 -6.79 -2.57 28.73
N PHE A 148 -6.61 -1.42 28.08
CA PHE A 148 -6.11 -1.34 26.70
C PHE A 148 -4.97 -0.32 26.61
N ASP A 149 -3.85 -0.74 26.02
CA ASP A 149 -2.84 0.19 25.52
C ASP A 149 -3.35 0.76 24.20
N THR A 150 -3.65 2.05 24.20
CA THR A 150 -4.31 2.69 23.07
C THR A 150 -3.34 3.46 22.18
N ILE A 151 -3.72 3.54 20.92
CA ILE A 151 -3.05 4.30 19.88
C ILE A 151 -4.15 5.09 19.16
N MET A 152 -3.89 6.36 18.88
CA MET A 152 -4.83 7.20 18.16
C MET A 152 -4.23 7.57 16.81
N PHE A 153 -4.81 7.07 15.73
CA PHE A 153 -4.43 7.47 14.37
C PHE A 153 -5.40 8.53 13.84
N PRO A 154 -4.92 9.69 13.36
CA PRO A 154 -5.80 10.68 12.77
C PRO A 154 -6.43 10.14 11.48
N ALA A 155 -7.73 10.35 11.35
CA ALA A 155 -8.44 10.15 10.09
C ALA A 155 -7.89 11.16 9.08
N GLN A 156 -7.24 10.62 8.06
CA GLN A 156 -6.48 11.39 7.09
C GLN A 156 -6.64 10.77 5.70
N PRO A 157 -6.35 11.52 4.63
CA PRO A 157 -6.36 10.97 3.28
C PRO A 157 -5.56 9.67 3.19
N ASN A 158 -6.08 8.72 2.40
CA ASN A 158 -5.47 7.42 2.14
C ASN A 158 -5.39 6.44 3.32
N LEU A 159 -5.88 6.80 4.51
CA LEU A 159 -6.06 5.88 5.64
C LEU A 159 -7.53 5.43 5.73
N ALA A 160 -7.78 4.12 5.71
CA ALA A 160 -9.12 3.57 5.76
C ALA A 160 -9.19 2.27 6.59
N ILE A 161 -10.38 1.95 7.11
CA ILE A 161 -10.67 0.61 7.62
C ILE A 161 -10.93 -0.31 6.42
N CYS A 162 -10.13 -1.37 6.27
CA CYS A 162 -10.24 -2.33 5.16
C CYS A 162 -10.73 -3.71 5.59
N PHE A 163 -10.94 -3.91 6.89
CA PHE A 163 -11.45 -5.14 7.48
C PHE A 163 -12.22 -4.78 8.74
N TYR A 164 -13.37 -5.43 8.95
CA TYR A 164 -14.21 -5.28 10.13
C TYR A 164 -14.76 -6.65 10.52
N LYS A 165 -14.66 -6.99 11.80
CA LYS A 165 -15.27 -8.18 12.39
C LYS A 165 -15.85 -7.80 13.75
N GLU A 166 -17.09 -8.21 13.99
CA GLU A 166 -17.77 -8.08 15.26
C GLU A 166 -18.01 -9.48 15.85
N GLU A 167 -17.59 -9.68 17.09
CA GLU A 167 -17.77 -10.90 17.89
C GLU A 167 -18.73 -10.66 19.04
#